data_AF-A0A3D9IFR3-F1
#
_entry.id   AF-A0A3D9IFR3-F1
#
_cell.length_a   1.000
_cell.length_b   1.000
_cell.length_c   1.000
_cell.angle_alpha   90.00
_cell.angle_beta   90.00
_cell.angle_gamma   90.00
#
_symmetry.space_group_name_H-M   'P 1'
#
loop_
_entity.id
_entity.type
_entity.pdbx_description
1 polymer ?
#
loop_
_entity_poly.entity_id
_entity_poly.type
_entity_poly.pdbx_seq_one_letter_code
_entity_poly.pdbx_strand_id
1 'polypeptide(L)' 'METFGRGCLYLIGFVVLVLILSAVVGSTINIPWIILIPVIILAFWIASKKSRK' A
#
# COMPACT_ATOMS: atom_id res chain seq x y z
N MET A 1 2.64 -19.84 2.61
CA MET A 1 3.18 -18.60 2.01
C MET A 1 2.15 -17.46 2.06
N GLU A 2 1.50 -17.24 3.20
CA GLU A 2 0.33 -16.34 3.27
C GLU A 2 0.68 -14.88 3.57
N THR A 3 1.82 -14.61 4.21
CA THR A 3 2.28 -13.25 4.52
C THR A 3 2.63 -12.47 3.26
N PHE A 4 3.24 -13.12 2.25
CA PHE A 4 3.51 -12.51 0.94
C PHE A 4 2.21 -12.19 0.18
N GLY A 5 1.25 -13.12 0.18
CA GLY A 5 -0.06 -12.92 -0.46
C GLY A 5 -0.87 -11.80 0.20
N ARG A 6 -0.91 -11.76 1.54
CA ARG A 6 -1.59 -10.69 2.29
C ARG A 6 -0.89 -9.35 2.14
N GLY A 7 0.45 -9.32 2.18
CA GLY A 7 1.25 -8.11 1.94
C GLY A 7 0.99 -7.50 0.56
N CYS A 8 0.98 -8.33 -0.50
CA CYS A 8 0.62 -7.89 -1.84
C CYS A 8 -0.82 -7.35 -1.92
N LEU A 9 -1.79 -7.97 -1.24
CA LEU A 9 -3.17 -7.47 -1.22
C LEU A 9 -3.28 -6.07 -0.61
N TYR A 10 -2.54 -5.76 0.47
CA TYR A 10 -2.52 -4.40 1.03
C TYR A 10 -1.85 -3.38 0.09
N LEU A 11 -0.81 -3.80 -0.64
CA LEU A 11 -0.13 -2.99 -1.65
C LEU A 11 -1.06 -2.68 -2.84
N ILE A 12 -1.81 -3.67 -3.31
CA ILE A 12 -2.84 -3.50 -4.35
C ILE A 12 -3.93 -2.55 -3.86
N GLY A 13 -4.41 -2.72 -2.63
CA GLY A 13 -5.38 -1.79 -2.02
C GLY A 13 -4.86 -0.35 -1.94
N PHE A 14 -3.59 -0.17 -1.57
CA PHE A 14 -2.95 1.15 -1.54
C PHE A 14 -2.85 1.78 -2.94
N VAL A 15 -2.46 1.01 -3.96
CA VAL A 15 -2.39 1.49 -5.35
C VAL A 15 -3.79 1.87 -5.87
N VAL A 16 -4.80 1.06 -5.59
CA VAL A 16 -6.19 1.36 -5.97
C VAL A 16 -6.68 2.66 -5.30
N LEU A 17 -6.37 2.84 -4.01
CA LEU A 17 -6.71 4.07 -3.28
C LEU A 17 -6.04 5.29 -3.91
N VAL A 18 -4.74 5.22 -4.24
CA VAL A 18 -3.99 6.29 -4.89
C VAL A 18 -4.56 6.62 -6.28
N LEU A 19 -4.95 5.60 -7.05
CA LEU A 19 -5.57 5.80 -8.36
C LEU A 19 -6.92 6.53 -8.26
N ILE A 20 -7.76 6.17 -7.28
CA ILE A 20 -9.03 6.87 -7.04
C ILE A 20 -8.76 8.32 -6.62
N LEU A 21 -7.80 8.55 -5.71
CA LEU A 21 -7.43 9.91 -5.32
C LEU A 21 -6.91 10.73 -6.51
N SER A 22 -6.08 10.14 -7.37
CA SER A 22 -5.55 10.81 -8.56
C SER A 22 -6.66 11.13 -9.57
N ALA A 23 -7.67 10.27 -9.71
CA ALA A 23 -8.83 10.51 -10.56
C ALA A 23 -9.73 11.64 -10.03
N VAL A 24 -9.87 11.77 -8.71
CA VAL A 24 -10.64 12.87 -8.07
C VAL A 24 -9.88 14.20 -8.14
N VAL A 25 -8.57 14.19 -7.92
CA VAL A 25 -7.72 15.40 -7.93
C VAL A 25 -7.48 15.91 -9.35
N GLY A 26 -7.63 15.06 -10.38
CA GLY A 26 -7.44 15.44 -11.78
C GLY A 26 -6.01 15.85 -12.13
N SER A 27 -5.04 15.52 -11.28
CA SER A 27 -3.61 15.79 -11.47
C SER A 27 -2.77 14.57 -11.12
N THR A 28 -1.58 14.49 -11.72
CA THR A 28 -0.60 13.44 -11.46
C THR A 28 -0.08 13.58 -10.02
N ILE A 29 -0.52 12.68 -9.14
CA ILE A 29 0.02 12.60 -7.77
C ILE A 29 1.39 11.93 -7.84
N ASN A 30 2.45 12.74 -7.77
CA ASN A 30 3.82 12.25 -7.71
C ASN A 30 4.20 11.98 -6.24
N ILE A 31 4.12 10.71 -5.81
CA ILE A 31 4.49 10.34 -4.44
C ILE A 31 6.02 10.17 -4.38
N PRO A 32 6.74 11.00 -3.61
CA PRO A 32 8.19 10.85 -3.46
C PRO A 32 8.53 9.55 -2.72
N TRP A 33 9.69 8.98 -3.04
CA TRP A 33 10.17 7.71 -2.46
C TRP A 33 10.24 7.71 -0.93
N ILE A 34 10.49 8.88 -0.33
CA ILE A 34 10.52 9.07 1.13
C ILE A 34 9.17 8.75 1.80
N ILE A 35 8.05 8.91 1.10
CA ILE A 35 6.70 8.58 1.59
C ILE A 35 6.32 7.15 1.17
N LEU A 36 6.72 6.73 -0.04
CA LEU A 36 6.39 5.42 -0.58
C LEU A 36 7.00 4.28 0.26
N ILE A 37 8.28 4.37 0.60
CA ILE A 37 9.02 3.34 1.34
C ILE A 37 8.37 3.05 2.72
N PRO A 38 8.13 4.04 3.60
CA PRO A 38 7.53 3.75 4.91
C PRO A 38 6.10 3.22 4.78
N VAL A 39 5.32 3.63 3.78
CA VAL A 39 3.98 3.09 3.54
C VAL A 39 4.04 1.61 3.18
N ILE A 40 4.97 1.20 2.33
CA ILE A 40 5.17 -0.21 1.98
C ILE A 40 5.57 -1.02 3.21
N ILE A 41 6.50 -0.50 4.03
CA ILE A 41 6.93 -1.16 5.28
C ILE A 41 5.76 -1.31 6.24
N LEU A 42 4.93 -0.28 6.41
CA LEU A 42 3.73 -0.31 7.25
C LEU A 42 2.70 -1.33 6.74
N ALA A 43 2.44 -1.37 5.43
CA ALA A 43 1.53 -2.33 4.84
C ALA A 43 2.01 -3.78 5.08
N PHE A 44 3.31 -4.03 4.92
CA PHE A 44 3.90 -5.33 5.18
C PHE A 44 3.94 -5.68 6.67
N TRP A 45 4.14 -4.70 7.55
CA TRP A 45 4.13 -4.88 9.00
C TRP A 45 2.73 -5.22 9.52
N ILE A 46 1.70 -4.52 9.05
CA ILE A 46 0.29 -4.82 9.35
C ILE A 46 -0.09 -6.21 8.84
N ALA A 47 0.32 -6.56 7.62
CA ALA A 47 0.11 -7.89 7.05
C ALA A 47 0.78 -8.99 7.91
N SER A 48 2.01 -8.74 8.37
CA SER A 48 2.77 -9.65 9.22
C SER A 48 2.12 -9.83 10.60
N LYS A 49 1.68 -8.75 11.25
CA LYS A 49 0.94 -8.79 12.52
C LYS A 49 -0.37 -9.57 12.40
N LYS A 50 -1.14 -9.37 11.33
CA LYS A 50 -2.44 -10.03 11.12
C LYS A 50 -2.31 -11.52 10.76
N SER A 51 -1.15 -11.96 10.26
CA SER A 51 -0.87 -13.37 9.98
C SER A 51 -0.57 -14.21 11.22
N ARG A 52 -0.34 -13.59 12.38
CA ARG A 52 -0.06 -14.25 13.67
C ARG A 52 -1.31 -14.41 14.55
N LYS A 53 -2.50 -14.41 13.95
CA LYS A 53 -3.77 -14.72 14.62
C LYS A 53 -4.44 -15.91 13.97
#